data_AF-A0A7X1M7S1-F1
#
_entry.id   AF-A0A7X1M7S1-F1
#
_cell.length_a   1.000
_cell.length_b   1.000
_cell.length_c   1.000
_cell.angle_alpha   90.00
_cell.angle_beta   90.00
_cell.angle_gamma   90.00
#
_symmetry.space_group_name_H-M   'P 1'
#
loop_
_entity.id
_entity.type
_entity.pdbx_description
1 polymer ?
#
loop_
_entity_poly.entity_id
_entity_poly.type
_entity_poly.pdbx_seq_one_letter_code
_entity_poly.pdbx_strand_id
1 'polypeptide(L)'
;IVSRNSLDAVGGALGAGAVLPITQETCPLGESLRVAQWLAEESAGQCGPCYLGLPAAARGMEDILNGGGPAALEALKQVAKNVKRRGACSHPDGSAMFLESTIKAFTDDLAAHVLGNGCGRPVEGVLPLFEGGRTPTGLPGGGESEENGPSRQKIFVDWTLCRGHGLCADILPEVFELGADGFPTVAQAQVPRYAEAKALRAVRRCPALALRIEDQAERAPSRNNLPVLSQGRGRRALGR
;
A
#
# COMPACT_ATOMS: atom_id res chain seq x y z
N ILE A 1 27.89 -3.20 21.92
CA ILE A 1 27.26 -1.86 21.78
C ILE A 1 26.84 -1.73 20.33
N VAL A 2 25.58 -1.37 20.05
CA VAL A 2 25.13 -1.07 18.69
C VAL A 2 25.57 0.35 18.36
N SER A 3 26.47 0.49 17.38
CA SER A 3 27.04 1.76 16.93
C SER A 3 27.25 1.73 15.41
N ARG A 4 27.47 2.90 14.80
CA ARG A 4 27.84 2.97 13.38
C ARG A 4 29.12 2.19 13.10
N ASN A 5 30.16 2.40 13.90
CA ASN A 5 31.46 1.71 13.73
C ASN A 5 31.33 0.19 13.87
N SER A 6 30.55 -0.29 14.84
CA SER A 6 30.37 -1.74 15.03
C SER A 6 29.58 -2.40 13.92
N LEU A 7 28.62 -1.68 13.30
CA LEU A 7 27.87 -2.21 12.15
C LEU A 7 28.66 -2.12 10.85
N ASP A 8 29.42 -1.04 10.65
CA ASP A 8 30.31 -0.89 9.49
C ASP A 8 31.37 -2.00 9.45
N ALA A 9 31.92 -2.38 10.61
CA ALA A 9 32.89 -3.48 10.74
C ALA A 9 32.36 -4.86 10.28
N VAL A 10 31.04 -5.05 10.21
CA VAL A 10 30.40 -6.27 9.70
C VAL A 10 29.75 -6.07 8.33
N GLY A 11 30.04 -4.95 7.66
CA GLY A 11 29.48 -4.61 6.34
C GLY A 11 28.00 -4.19 6.38
N GLY A 12 27.50 -3.82 7.56
CA GLY A 12 26.17 -3.25 7.76
C GLY A 12 26.21 -1.72 7.90
N ALA A 13 25.05 -1.08 7.92
CA ALA A 13 24.92 0.36 8.14
C ALA A 13 23.87 0.65 9.20
N LEU A 14 24.17 1.58 10.12
CA LEU A 14 23.21 2.06 11.12
C LEU A 14 22.61 3.40 10.66
N GLY A 15 21.47 3.33 9.97
CA GLY A 15 20.70 4.48 9.50
C GLY A 15 19.85 5.12 10.60
N ALA A 16 18.52 5.04 10.46
CA ALA A 16 17.54 5.64 11.36
C ALA A 16 17.48 5.01 12.78
N GLY A 17 18.39 4.10 13.13
CA GLY A 17 18.41 3.43 14.43
C GLY A 17 17.33 2.37 14.62
N ALA A 18 16.58 2.02 13.58
CA ALA A 18 15.59 0.95 13.61
C ALA A 18 16.27 -0.43 13.50
N VAL A 19 16.04 -1.28 14.50
CA VAL A 19 16.48 -2.68 14.51
C VAL A 19 15.26 -3.55 14.75
N LEU A 20 14.95 -4.42 13.78
CA LEU A 20 13.78 -5.26 13.82
C LEU A 20 14.20 -6.73 13.74
N PRO A 21 14.01 -7.52 14.80
CA PRO A 21 14.27 -8.95 14.76
C PRO A 21 13.16 -9.66 13.99
N ILE A 22 13.55 -10.58 13.11
CA ILE A 22 12.64 -11.54 12.49
C ILE A 22 12.89 -12.91 13.13
N THR A 23 11.83 -13.67 13.39
CA THR A 23 11.93 -15.02 13.96
C THR A 23 12.31 -16.03 12.88
N GLN A 24 12.78 -17.21 13.30
CA GLN A 24 13.07 -18.30 12.36
C GLN A 24 11.81 -19.00 11.83
N GLU A 25 10.65 -18.72 12.42
CA GLU A 25 9.36 -19.33 12.09
C GLU A 25 8.71 -18.72 10.85
N THR A 26 9.13 -17.51 10.46
CA THR A 26 8.63 -16.83 9.26
C THR A 26 9.62 -16.89 8.09
N CYS A 27 9.11 -16.79 6.87
CA CYS A 27 9.92 -16.67 5.67
C CYS A 27 10.60 -15.28 5.62
N PRO A 28 11.93 -15.20 5.75
CA PRO A 28 12.64 -13.93 5.80
C PRO A 28 12.60 -13.17 4.47
N LEU A 29 12.52 -13.90 3.36
CA LEU A 29 12.34 -13.31 2.03
C LEU A 29 10.93 -12.75 1.85
N GLY A 30 9.91 -13.41 2.41
CA GLY A 30 8.53 -12.90 2.41
C GLY A 30 8.38 -11.61 3.20
N GLU A 31 8.95 -11.55 4.40
CA GLU A 31 8.98 -10.31 5.18
C GLU A 31 9.73 -9.19 4.46
N SER A 32 10.88 -9.53 3.86
CA SER A 32 11.66 -8.57 3.10
C SER A 32 10.95 -8.09 1.82
N LEU A 33 10.14 -8.93 1.18
CA LEU A 33 9.30 -8.53 0.04
C LEU A 33 8.28 -7.47 0.47
N ARG A 34 7.63 -7.64 1.63
CA ARG A 34 6.71 -6.62 2.17
C ARG A 34 7.41 -5.27 2.35
N VAL A 35 8.65 -5.27 2.86
CA VAL A 35 9.45 -4.03 2.99
C VAL A 35 9.76 -3.44 1.62
N ALA A 36 10.18 -4.27 0.65
CA ALA A 36 10.51 -3.81 -0.70
C ALA A 36 9.30 -3.18 -1.41
N GLN A 37 8.11 -3.78 -1.25
CA GLN A 37 6.85 -3.24 -1.75
C GLN A 37 6.53 -1.89 -1.07
N TRP A 38 6.64 -1.82 0.25
CA TRP A 38 6.45 -0.57 0.99
C TRP A 38 7.42 0.53 0.52
N LEU A 39 8.71 0.23 0.37
CA LEU A 39 9.71 1.17 -0.15
C LEU A 39 9.39 1.65 -1.58
N ALA A 40 8.81 0.78 -2.41
CA ALA A 40 8.35 1.18 -3.75
C ALA A 40 7.12 2.09 -3.68
N GLU A 41 6.21 1.89 -2.73
CA GLU A 41 5.01 2.72 -2.53
C GLU A 41 5.31 4.09 -1.91
N GLU A 42 6.30 4.18 -1.02
CA GLU A 42 6.76 5.46 -0.43
C GLU A 42 7.63 6.30 -1.40
N SER A 43 7.83 5.80 -2.61
CA SER A 43 8.54 6.51 -3.66
C SER A 43 7.78 7.76 -4.08
N ALA A 44 8.44 8.92 -4.06
CA ALA A 44 7.90 10.16 -4.62
C ALA A 44 7.71 10.12 -6.15
N GLY A 45 8.19 9.08 -6.84
CA GLY A 45 8.00 8.89 -8.29
C GLY A 45 8.71 9.90 -9.20
N GLN A 46 9.56 10.78 -8.67
CA GLN A 46 10.14 11.91 -9.42
C GLN A 46 11.24 11.53 -10.43
N CYS A 47 11.82 10.33 -10.33
CA CYS A 47 12.90 9.88 -11.21
C CYS A 47 12.62 8.48 -11.77
N GLY A 48 13.22 8.15 -12.92
CA GLY A 48 13.03 6.84 -13.57
C GLY A 48 13.30 5.63 -12.65
N PRO A 49 14.39 5.60 -11.85
CA PRO A 49 14.61 4.52 -10.88
C PRO A 49 13.49 4.39 -9.85
N CYS A 50 12.90 5.50 -9.42
CA CYS A 50 11.78 5.51 -8.49
C CYS A 50 10.45 5.08 -9.13
N TYR A 51 10.18 5.53 -10.36
CA TYR A 51 8.91 5.28 -11.05
C TYR A 51 8.84 3.88 -11.68
N LEU A 52 9.93 3.41 -12.28
CA LEU A 52 9.99 2.11 -12.95
C LEU A 52 10.85 1.10 -12.19
N GLY A 53 11.97 1.55 -11.61
CA GLY A 53 12.97 0.66 -11.04
C GLY A 53 12.54 -0.02 -9.74
N LEU A 54 12.08 0.73 -8.75
CA LEU A 54 11.67 0.16 -7.46
C LEU A 54 10.49 -0.82 -7.56
N PRO A 55 9.41 -0.50 -8.31
CA PRO A 55 8.34 -1.47 -8.54
C PRO A 55 8.83 -2.74 -9.25
N ALA A 56 9.72 -2.60 -10.24
CA ALA A 56 10.30 -3.75 -10.94
C ALA A 56 11.19 -4.60 -10.01
N ALA A 57 11.90 -3.97 -9.06
CA ALA A 57 12.74 -4.66 -8.10
C ALA A 57 11.90 -5.44 -7.08
N ALA A 58 10.83 -4.84 -6.55
CA ALA A 58 9.88 -5.54 -5.68
C ALA A 58 9.23 -6.72 -6.41
N ARG A 59 8.83 -6.53 -7.67
CA ARG A 59 8.27 -7.61 -8.49
C ARG A 59 9.27 -8.72 -8.78
N GLY A 60 10.53 -8.40 -9.06
CA GLY A 60 11.57 -9.42 -9.25
C GLY A 60 11.78 -10.27 -7.98
N MET A 61 11.62 -9.67 -6.80
CA MET A 61 11.64 -10.41 -5.54
C MET A 61 10.40 -11.31 -5.38
N GLU A 62 9.21 -10.80 -5.70
CA GLU A 62 7.98 -11.58 -5.74
C GLU A 62 8.07 -12.77 -6.72
N ASP A 63 8.66 -12.57 -7.89
CA ASP A 63 8.88 -13.62 -8.89
C ASP A 63 9.80 -14.73 -8.33
N ILE A 64 10.83 -14.38 -7.55
CA ILE A 64 11.67 -15.39 -6.86
C ILE A 64 10.83 -16.21 -5.88
N LEU A 65 9.98 -15.55 -5.08
CA LEU A 65 9.15 -16.25 -4.09
C LEU A 65 8.14 -17.18 -4.75
N ASN A 66 7.67 -16.83 -5.94
CA ASN A 66 6.72 -17.61 -6.74
C ASN A 66 7.39 -18.67 -7.63
N GLY A 67 8.67 -19.00 -7.41
CA GLY A 67 9.37 -20.07 -8.12
C GLY A 67 9.93 -19.66 -9.48
N GLY A 68 10.17 -18.37 -9.71
CA GLY A 68 10.77 -17.84 -10.95
C GLY A 68 12.23 -18.25 -11.20
N GLY A 69 12.82 -18.99 -10.25
CA GLY A 69 14.12 -19.64 -10.42
C GLY A 69 15.31 -18.69 -10.62
N PRO A 70 16.43 -19.19 -11.16
CA PRO A 70 17.64 -18.40 -11.33
C PRO A 70 17.45 -17.16 -12.24
N ALA A 71 16.52 -17.24 -13.20
CA ALA A 71 16.21 -16.12 -14.09
C ALA A 71 15.60 -14.93 -13.33
N ALA A 72 14.68 -15.18 -12.40
CA ALA A 72 14.11 -14.12 -11.55
C ALA A 72 15.17 -13.48 -10.65
N LEU A 73 16.08 -14.30 -10.09
CA LEU A 73 17.20 -13.79 -9.30
C LEU A 73 18.12 -12.86 -10.11
N GLU A 74 18.49 -13.25 -11.32
CA GLU A 74 19.33 -12.41 -12.19
C GLU A 74 18.60 -11.13 -12.64
N ALA A 75 17.30 -11.22 -12.93
CA ALA A 75 16.48 -10.06 -13.24
C ALA A 75 16.46 -9.06 -12.07
N LEU A 76 16.24 -9.54 -10.83
CA LEU A 76 16.27 -8.71 -9.63
C LEU A 76 17.62 -8.01 -9.45
N LYS A 77 18.73 -8.76 -9.55
CA LYS A 77 20.09 -8.20 -9.45
C LYS A 77 20.33 -7.12 -10.50
N GLN A 78 19.87 -7.36 -11.73
CA GLN A 78 20.04 -6.40 -12.82
C GLN A 78 19.24 -5.12 -12.59
N VAL A 79 18.01 -5.23 -12.09
CA VAL A 79 17.20 -4.06 -11.73
C VAL A 79 17.85 -3.29 -10.58
N ALA A 80 18.26 -3.96 -9.50
CA ALA A 80 18.92 -3.31 -8.35
C ALA A 80 20.18 -2.54 -8.79
N LYS A 81 21.00 -3.13 -9.67
CA LYS A 81 22.18 -2.47 -10.26
C LYS A 81 21.82 -1.24 -11.10
N ASN A 82 20.72 -1.30 -11.84
CA ASN A 82 20.25 -0.20 -12.69
C ASN A 82 19.62 0.95 -11.90
N VAL A 83 19.10 0.68 -10.70
CA VAL A 83 18.52 1.71 -9.81
C VAL A 83 19.60 2.58 -9.16
N LYS A 84 20.71 1.97 -8.74
CA LYS A 84 21.76 2.63 -7.97
C LYS A 84 22.40 3.84 -8.66
N ARG A 85 22.59 4.91 -7.89
CA ARG A 85 23.22 6.20 -8.22
C ARG A 85 22.61 6.90 -9.42
N ARG A 86 21.32 6.66 -9.69
CA ARG A 86 20.57 7.29 -10.78
C ARG A 86 19.33 8.06 -10.30
N GLY A 87 19.11 8.08 -8.98
CA GLY A 87 17.98 8.77 -8.36
C GLY A 87 18.19 10.26 -8.18
N ALA A 88 17.09 10.99 -8.02
CA ALA A 88 17.11 12.40 -7.57
C ALA A 88 17.42 12.53 -6.06
N CYS A 89 17.31 11.44 -5.31
CA CYS A 89 17.63 11.35 -3.88
C CYS A 89 18.23 9.97 -3.55
N SER A 90 18.59 9.74 -2.29
CA SER A 90 19.17 8.47 -1.82
C SER A 90 18.17 7.34 -1.60
N HIS A 91 16.86 7.58 -1.70
CA HIS A 91 15.82 6.55 -1.55
C HIS A 91 16.02 5.34 -2.47
N PRO A 92 16.16 5.50 -3.80
CA PRO A 92 16.40 4.37 -4.69
C PRO A 92 17.68 3.58 -4.36
N ASP A 93 18.73 4.28 -3.90
CA ASP A 93 19.99 3.64 -3.49
C ASP A 93 19.81 2.79 -2.24
N GLY A 94 19.12 3.33 -1.23
CA GLY A 94 18.80 2.61 -0.01
C GLY A 94 17.94 1.37 -0.26
N SER A 95 16.92 1.50 -1.11
CA SER A 95 16.04 0.38 -1.48
C SER A 95 16.75 -0.71 -2.27
N ALA A 96 17.65 -0.35 -3.19
CA ALA A 96 18.48 -1.32 -3.90
C ALA A 96 19.48 -2.02 -2.97
N MET A 97 20.10 -1.27 -2.05
CA MET A 97 20.99 -1.85 -1.03
C MET A 97 20.24 -2.82 -0.11
N PHE A 98 19.02 -2.48 0.29
CA PHE A 98 18.16 -3.35 1.10
C PHE A 98 17.96 -4.70 0.40
N LEU A 99 17.50 -4.71 -0.85
CA LEU A 99 17.27 -5.93 -1.62
C LEU A 99 18.54 -6.78 -1.80
N GLU A 100 19.67 -6.16 -2.12
CA GLU A 100 20.94 -6.89 -2.22
C GLU A 100 21.38 -7.49 -0.89
N SER A 101 21.18 -6.75 0.21
CA SER A 101 21.50 -7.24 1.55
C SER A 101 20.60 -8.42 1.96
N THR A 102 19.32 -8.39 1.59
CA THR A 102 18.36 -9.48 1.82
C THR A 102 18.83 -10.75 1.12
N ILE A 103 19.17 -10.68 -0.17
CA ILE A 103 19.67 -11.83 -0.96
C ILE A 103 20.93 -12.42 -0.32
N LYS A 104 21.84 -11.56 0.16
CA LYS A 104 23.09 -11.99 0.79
C LYS A 104 22.87 -12.60 2.19
N ALA A 105 22.01 -11.98 2.99
CA ALA A 105 21.76 -12.38 4.37
C ALA A 105 21.00 -13.71 4.46
N PHE A 106 20.06 -13.95 3.55
CA PHE A 106 19.17 -15.12 3.55
C PHE A 106 19.51 -16.08 2.40
N THR A 107 20.81 -16.37 2.21
CA THR A 107 21.30 -17.16 1.08
C THR A 107 20.68 -18.56 1.04
N ASP A 108 20.53 -19.23 2.18
CA ASP A 108 19.96 -20.58 2.26
C ASP A 108 18.46 -20.58 1.93
N ASP A 109 17.74 -19.58 2.43
CA ASP A 109 16.31 -19.40 2.15
C ASP A 109 16.07 -19.06 0.68
N LEU A 110 16.95 -18.23 0.12
CA LEU A 110 16.97 -17.91 -1.29
C LEU A 110 17.19 -19.15 -2.14
N ALA A 111 18.16 -20.00 -1.78
CA ALA A 111 18.38 -21.26 -2.49
C ALA A 111 17.11 -22.15 -2.48
N ALA A 112 16.39 -22.21 -1.36
CA ALA A 112 15.14 -22.94 -1.27
C ALA A 112 14.02 -22.40 -2.19
N HIS A 113 13.90 -21.07 -2.33
CA HIS A 113 12.94 -20.43 -3.23
C HIS A 113 13.36 -20.50 -4.71
N VAL A 114 14.66 -20.45 -5.01
CA VAL A 114 15.18 -20.46 -6.38
C VAL A 114 15.26 -21.87 -6.96
N LEU A 115 15.61 -22.87 -6.15
CA LEU A 115 15.86 -24.24 -6.61
C LEU A 115 14.74 -25.23 -6.23
N GLY A 116 13.85 -24.85 -5.32
CA GLY A 116 12.78 -25.70 -4.80
C GLY A 116 11.41 -25.03 -4.83
N ASN A 117 10.50 -25.54 -4.01
CA ASN A 117 9.12 -25.04 -3.90
C ASN A 117 8.96 -23.95 -2.82
N GLY A 118 10.05 -23.27 -2.46
CA GLY A 118 10.08 -22.31 -1.34
C GLY A 118 10.66 -22.87 -0.05
N CYS A 119 10.81 -22.00 0.96
CA CYS A 119 11.44 -22.36 2.24
C CYS A 119 10.51 -23.03 3.27
N GLY A 120 9.25 -23.34 2.90
CA GLY A 120 8.30 -24.06 3.74
C GLY A 120 7.73 -23.30 4.94
N ARG A 121 8.13 -22.03 5.15
CA ARG A 121 7.65 -21.19 6.26
C ARG A 121 6.64 -20.14 5.77
N PRO A 122 5.63 -19.80 6.60
CA PRO A 122 4.66 -18.75 6.30
C PRO A 122 5.27 -17.34 6.39
N VAL A 123 4.61 -16.34 5.81
CA VAL A 123 4.92 -14.92 6.03
C VAL A 123 3.98 -14.41 7.12
N GLU A 124 4.52 -14.12 8.30
CA GLU A 124 3.73 -13.86 9.51
C GLU A 124 3.36 -12.39 9.69
N GLY A 125 3.96 -11.52 8.89
CA GLY A 125 3.70 -10.11 8.92
C GLY A 125 4.42 -9.36 10.04
N VAL A 126 5.52 -9.91 10.59
CA VAL A 126 6.10 -9.47 11.88
C VAL A 126 6.69 -8.07 11.87
N LEU A 127 7.02 -7.55 10.68
CA LEU A 127 7.51 -6.18 10.52
C LEU A 127 6.33 -5.19 10.59
N PRO A 128 6.47 -4.07 11.34
CA PRO A 128 5.45 -3.04 11.53
C PRO A 128 5.35 -2.14 10.28
N LEU A 129 5.14 -2.75 9.13
CA LEU A 129 4.91 -2.07 7.88
C LEU A 129 3.46 -1.61 7.86
N PHE A 130 3.26 -0.33 7.61
CA PHE A 130 1.94 0.26 7.58
C PHE A 130 1.22 -0.20 6.31
N GLU A 131 0.16 -1.01 6.44
CA GLU A 131 -0.77 -1.18 5.33
C GLU A 131 -1.39 0.18 5.01
N GLY A 132 -0.99 0.77 3.89
CA GLY A 132 -1.53 2.05 3.42
C GLY A 132 -1.21 3.28 4.31
N GLY A 133 -0.13 3.27 5.09
CA GLY A 133 0.37 4.47 5.77
C GLY A 133 -0.37 4.89 7.06
N ARG A 134 -1.02 3.97 7.79
CA ARG A 134 -1.48 4.22 9.18
C ARG A 134 -0.81 3.30 10.19
N THR A 135 -0.34 3.91 11.27
CA THR A 135 0.26 3.25 12.44
C THR A 135 -0.74 2.35 13.17
N PRO A 136 -0.48 1.04 13.35
CA PRO A 136 -1.15 0.26 14.37
C PRO A 136 -0.66 0.75 15.73
N THR A 137 -1.53 1.39 16.49
CA THR A 137 -1.30 1.68 17.90
C THR A 137 -1.31 0.36 18.68
N GLY A 138 -0.11 -0.19 18.90
CA GLY A 138 0.31 -1.03 20.03
C GLY A 138 -0.57 -2.18 20.56
N LEU A 139 -0.02 -3.41 20.46
CA LEU A 139 -0.19 -4.58 21.36
C LEU A 139 -1.57 -5.28 21.45
N PRO A 140 -1.60 -6.58 21.87
CA PRO A 140 -2.47 -7.61 21.30
C PRO A 140 -3.77 -7.83 22.06
N GLY A 141 -4.81 -8.28 21.35
CA GLY A 141 -6.03 -8.79 21.96
C GLY A 141 -7.05 -9.29 20.94
N GLY A 142 -7.08 -10.62 20.75
CA GLY A 142 -8.26 -11.47 20.58
C GLY A 142 -9.33 -11.15 19.54
N GLY A 143 -9.70 -12.16 18.75
CA GLY A 143 -11.05 -12.29 18.22
C GLY A 143 -11.09 -12.74 16.77
N GLU A 144 -11.28 -14.04 16.58
CA GLU A 144 -11.74 -14.63 15.32
C GLU A 144 -13.17 -14.14 15.00
N SER A 145 -13.49 -14.03 13.70
CA SER A 145 -14.86 -14.04 13.11
C SER A 145 -15.65 -12.72 12.97
N GLU A 146 -15.31 -11.83 12.01
CA GLU A 146 -16.24 -10.77 11.51
C GLU A 146 -16.03 -10.33 10.02
N GLU A 147 -15.46 -11.14 9.13
CA GLU A 147 -15.01 -10.65 7.80
C GLU A 147 -16.07 -10.54 6.67
N ASN A 148 -17.35 -10.87 6.90
CA ASN A 148 -18.36 -10.90 5.82
C ASN A 148 -19.51 -9.87 5.92
N GLY A 149 -19.34 -8.79 6.69
CA GLY A 149 -20.32 -7.70 6.76
C GLY A 149 -20.21 -6.66 5.63
N PRO A 150 -21.29 -5.92 5.29
CA PRO A 150 -21.19 -4.74 4.43
C PRO A 150 -20.33 -3.66 5.12
N SER A 151 -19.41 -3.03 4.39
CA SER A 151 -18.64 -1.91 4.96
C SER A 151 -19.53 -0.69 5.20
N ARG A 152 -18.99 0.33 5.87
CA ARG A 152 -19.61 1.67 5.92
C ARG A 152 -19.26 2.53 4.70
N GLN A 153 -18.42 2.05 3.78
CA GLN A 153 -17.93 2.81 2.64
C GLN A 153 -18.79 2.64 1.39
N LYS A 154 -19.19 3.76 0.79
CA LYS A 154 -19.80 3.78 -0.54
C LYS A 154 -18.82 4.32 -1.56
N ILE A 155 -18.73 3.65 -2.69
CA ILE A 155 -17.96 4.12 -3.84
C ILE A 155 -18.91 4.72 -4.88
N PHE A 156 -18.48 5.81 -5.51
CA PHE A 156 -19.27 6.57 -6.48
C PHE A 156 -18.48 6.79 -7.76
N VAL A 157 -19.21 6.88 -8.88
CA VAL A 157 -18.74 7.25 -10.21
C VAL A 157 -19.31 8.62 -10.58
N ASP A 158 -18.45 9.59 -10.86
CA ASP A 158 -18.79 10.85 -11.48
C ASP A 158 -18.86 10.66 -13.01
N TRP A 159 -20.07 10.61 -13.52
CA TRP A 159 -20.35 10.42 -14.95
C TRP A 159 -19.94 11.59 -15.84
N THR A 160 -19.75 12.79 -15.26
CA THR A 160 -19.27 13.95 -16.03
C THR A 160 -17.77 13.86 -16.29
N LEU A 161 -17.04 13.14 -15.42
CA LEU A 161 -15.60 12.91 -15.54
C LEU A 161 -15.28 11.57 -16.20
N CYS A 162 -16.12 10.55 -16.01
CA CYS A 162 -15.87 9.20 -16.52
C CYS A 162 -15.73 9.18 -18.05
N ARG A 163 -14.72 8.47 -18.54
CA ARG A 163 -14.43 8.29 -19.97
C ARG A 163 -14.39 6.83 -20.43
N GLY A 164 -14.93 5.90 -19.64
CA GLY A 164 -15.07 4.50 -20.04
C GLY A 164 -13.76 3.69 -20.07
N HIS A 165 -12.77 4.02 -19.22
CA HIS A 165 -11.48 3.32 -19.19
C HIS A 165 -11.52 1.88 -18.62
N GLY A 166 -12.62 1.46 -17.99
CA GLY A 166 -12.86 0.09 -17.55
C GLY A 166 -12.06 -0.43 -16.34
N LEU A 167 -11.00 0.25 -15.90
CA LEU A 167 -10.14 -0.19 -14.78
C LEU A 167 -10.88 -0.42 -13.45
N CYS A 168 -12.02 0.25 -13.24
CA CYS A 168 -12.84 0.05 -12.06
C CYS A 168 -13.42 -1.37 -11.98
N ALA A 169 -13.90 -1.92 -13.08
CA ALA A 169 -14.43 -3.28 -13.16
C ALA A 169 -13.33 -4.35 -13.17
N ASP A 170 -12.14 -4.02 -13.68
CA ASP A 170 -10.97 -4.91 -13.61
C ASP A 170 -10.42 -5.03 -12.17
N ILE A 171 -10.36 -3.91 -11.45
CA ILE A 171 -9.82 -3.86 -10.07
C ILE A 171 -10.86 -4.31 -9.04
N LEU A 172 -12.14 -4.03 -9.29
CA LEU A 172 -13.23 -4.26 -8.35
C LEU A 172 -14.44 -4.91 -9.07
N PRO A 173 -14.28 -6.11 -9.66
CA PRO A 173 -15.33 -6.80 -10.40
C PRO A 173 -16.53 -7.18 -9.53
N GLU A 174 -16.35 -7.33 -8.22
CA GLU A 174 -17.42 -7.58 -7.26
C GLU A 174 -18.38 -6.38 -7.06
N VAL A 175 -18.02 -5.18 -7.52
CA VAL A 175 -18.81 -3.95 -7.34
C VAL A 175 -19.17 -3.29 -8.67
N PHE A 176 -18.30 -3.37 -9.66
CA PHE A 176 -18.52 -2.74 -10.96
C PHE A 176 -18.53 -3.76 -12.09
N GLU A 177 -19.59 -3.70 -12.89
CA GLU A 177 -19.69 -4.33 -14.19
C GLU A 177 -19.71 -3.24 -15.26
N LEU A 178 -19.13 -3.50 -16.43
CA LEU A 178 -19.19 -2.57 -17.56
C LEU A 178 -20.36 -2.94 -18.48
N GLY A 179 -21.09 -1.92 -18.91
CA GLY A 179 -22.07 -2.04 -19.98
C GLY A 179 -21.39 -2.24 -21.34
N ALA A 180 -22.21 -2.51 -22.35
CA ALA A 180 -21.74 -2.63 -23.74
C ALA A 180 -21.12 -1.33 -24.29
N ASP A 181 -21.38 -0.20 -23.64
CA ASP A 181 -20.81 1.12 -23.92
C ASP A 181 -19.44 1.36 -23.24
N GLY A 182 -18.95 0.41 -22.43
CA GLY A 182 -17.68 0.51 -21.72
C GLY A 182 -17.74 1.33 -20.43
N PHE A 183 -18.92 1.76 -19.99
CA PHE A 183 -19.11 2.49 -18.74
C PHE A 183 -19.64 1.58 -17.61
N PRO A 184 -19.37 1.90 -16.33
CA PRO A 184 -19.88 1.10 -15.22
C PRO A 184 -21.41 1.11 -15.16
N THR A 185 -22.07 -0.02 -14.95
CA THR A 185 -23.55 -0.10 -14.94
C THR A 185 -24.20 0.59 -13.73
N VAL A 186 -23.42 0.90 -12.70
CA VAL A 186 -23.88 1.55 -11.46
C VAL A 186 -23.13 2.86 -11.20
N ALA A 187 -23.87 3.88 -10.77
CA ALA A 187 -23.31 5.18 -10.39
C ALA A 187 -22.71 5.18 -8.97
N GLN A 188 -23.15 4.26 -8.11
CA GLN A 188 -22.67 4.11 -6.74
C GLN A 188 -22.97 2.70 -6.24
N ALA A 189 -22.16 2.21 -5.30
CA ALA A 189 -22.36 0.90 -4.69
C ALA A 189 -21.79 0.85 -3.27
N GLN A 190 -22.31 -0.08 -2.46
CA GLN A 190 -21.77 -0.38 -1.15
C GLN A 190 -20.52 -1.25 -1.31
N VAL A 191 -19.41 -0.87 -0.68
CA VAL A 191 -18.18 -1.66 -0.72
C VAL A 191 -18.28 -2.77 0.32
N PRO A 192 -18.01 -4.04 0.00
CA PRO A 192 -17.86 -5.09 1.02
C PRO A 192 -16.63 -4.85 1.91
N ARG A 193 -16.66 -5.22 3.20
CA ARG A 193 -15.50 -4.98 4.10
C ARG A 193 -14.19 -5.60 3.58
N TYR A 194 -14.27 -6.83 3.04
CA TYR A 194 -13.13 -7.51 2.42
C TYR A 194 -12.59 -6.80 1.17
N ALA A 195 -13.38 -5.92 0.54
CA ALA A 195 -13.06 -5.26 -0.71
C ALA A 195 -12.64 -3.79 -0.56
N GLU A 196 -12.57 -3.26 0.68
CA GLU A 196 -12.21 -1.86 0.95
C GLU A 196 -10.85 -1.48 0.35
N ALA A 197 -9.85 -2.34 0.50
CA ALA A 197 -8.51 -2.11 -0.07
C ALA A 197 -8.53 -2.07 -1.61
N LYS A 198 -9.33 -2.93 -2.26
CA LYS A 198 -9.50 -2.91 -3.72
C LYS A 198 -10.27 -1.68 -4.18
N ALA A 199 -11.28 -1.23 -3.43
CA ALA A 199 -12.03 -0.02 -3.74
C ALA A 199 -11.13 1.23 -3.72
N LEU A 200 -10.27 1.35 -2.70
CA LEU A 200 -9.25 2.41 -2.63
C LEU A 200 -8.28 2.35 -3.82
N ARG A 201 -7.86 1.14 -4.22
CA ARG A 201 -7.01 0.94 -5.40
C ARG A 201 -7.72 1.38 -6.68
N ALA A 202 -9.02 1.04 -6.85
CA ALA A 202 -9.82 1.45 -8.00
C ALA A 202 -9.92 2.98 -8.10
N VAL A 203 -10.13 3.68 -6.98
CA VAL A 203 -10.13 5.14 -6.92
C VAL A 203 -8.79 5.72 -7.38
N ARG A 204 -7.67 5.24 -6.81
CA ARG A 204 -6.32 5.72 -7.15
C ARG A 204 -5.92 5.45 -8.61
N ARG A 205 -6.47 4.39 -9.21
CA ARG A 205 -6.15 3.98 -10.58
C ARG A 205 -7.09 4.56 -11.63
N CYS A 206 -8.15 5.27 -11.24
CA CYS A 206 -9.06 5.92 -12.17
C CYS A 206 -8.36 7.05 -12.93
N PRO A 207 -8.06 6.90 -14.24
CA PRO A 207 -7.27 7.90 -14.97
C PRO A 207 -8.02 9.23 -15.15
N ALA A 208 -9.36 9.16 -15.14
CA ALA A 208 -10.24 10.31 -15.28
C ALA A 208 -10.62 10.95 -13.94
N LEU A 209 -10.13 10.42 -12.81
CA LEU A 209 -10.47 10.86 -11.45
C LEU A 209 -11.99 10.86 -11.18
N ALA A 210 -12.71 9.97 -11.85
CA ALA A 210 -14.17 9.85 -11.75
C ALA A 210 -14.63 9.02 -10.55
N LEU A 211 -13.74 8.30 -9.86
CA LEU A 211 -14.10 7.48 -8.70
C LEU A 211 -13.83 8.19 -7.39
N ARG A 212 -14.72 8.02 -6.41
CA ARG A 212 -14.56 8.54 -5.04
C ARG A 212 -15.21 7.61 -4.01
N ILE A 213 -14.71 7.61 -2.78
CA ILE A 213 -15.28 6.86 -1.65
C ILE A 213 -15.78 7.85 -0.61
N GLU A 214 -16.96 7.58 -0.04
CA GLU A 214 -17.49 8.27 1.14
C GLU A 214 -17.73 7.26 2.27
N ASP A 215 -17.35 7.61 3.51
CA ASP A 215 -17.70 6.83 4.69
C ASP A 215 -19.07 7.30 5.24
N GLN A 216 -20.02 6.38 5.42
CA GLN A 216 -21.35 6.68 5.97
C GLN A 216 -21.28 7.24 7.41
N ALA A 217 -20.16 7.08 8.13
CA ALA A 217 -19.97 7.65 9.47
C ALA A 217 -19.82 9.18 9.47
N GLU A 218 -19.43 9.81 8.35
CA GLU A 218 -19.19 11.26 8.26
C GLU A 218 -20.40 12.06 7.76
N ARG A 219 -21.55 11.42 7.51
CA ARG A 219 -22.77 12.16 7.18
C ARG A 219 -23.29 12.84 8.45
N ALA A 220 -22.81 14.05 8.69
CA ALA A 220 -23.37 14.98 9.68
C ALA A 220 -24.91 14.96 9.58
N PRO A 221 -25.63 15.03 10.73
CA PRO A 221 -27.09 15.02 10.72
C PRO A 221 -27.62 16.12 9.80
N SER A 222 -28.73 15.83 9.12
CA SER A 222 -29.37 16.74 8.18
C SER A 222 -29.49 18.14 8.79
N ARG A 223 -29.22 19.18 7.99
CA ARG A 223 -29.36 20.59 8.37
C ARG A 223 -30.83 21.01 8.56
N ASN A 224 -31.68 20.15 9.12
CA ASN A 224 -33.06 20.47 9.47
C ASN A 224 -33.21 21.06 10.89
N ASN A 225 -32.13 21.14 11.67
CA ASN A 225 -32.16 21.70 13.02
C ASN A 225 -31.20 22.90 13.16
N LEU A 226 -31.32 23.91 12.29
CA LEU A 226 -30.91 25.25 12.71
C LEU A 226 -31.96 25.77 13.69
N PRO A 227 -31.60 26.12 14.94
CA PRO A 227 -32.53 26.78 15.83
C PRO A 227 -32.95 28.10 15.17
N VAL A 228 -34.25 28.30 15.00
CA VAL A 228 -34.84 29.59 14.65
C VAL A 228 -34.26 30.60 15.64
N LEU A 229 -33.51 31.58 15.14
CA LEU A 229 -33.09 32.73 15.92
C LEU A 229 -34.36 33.37 16.47
N SER A 230 -34.56 33.26 17.79
CA SER A 230 -35.68 33.92 18.44
C SER A 230 -35.57 35.41 18.14
N GLN A 231 -36.68 36.00 17.69
CA GLN A 231 -36.70 37.42 17.40
C GLN A 231 -36.33 38.19 18.68
N GLY A 232 -35.10 38.71 18.68
CA GLY A 232 -34.58 39.54 19.75
C GLY A 232 -35.47 40.77 19.94
N ARG A 233 -35.85 41.00 21.19
CA ARG A 233 -36.67 42.13 21.65
C ARG A 233 -36.16 43.46 21.11
N GLY A 234 -37.11 44.34 20.83
CA GLY A 234 -36.91 45.59 20.11
C GLY A 234 -35.85 46.51 20.71
N ARG A 235 -35.13 47.17 19.81
CA ARG A 235 -34.39 48.40 20.12
C ARG A 235 -35.33 49.57 19.88
N ARG A 236 -35.64 50.29 20.96
CA ARG A 236 -36.35 51.58 20.90
C ARG A 236 -35.51 52.55 20.08
N ALA A 237 -36.12 53.20 19.10
CA ALA A 237 -35.55 54.33 18.39
C ALA A 237 -35.38 55.50 19.36
N LEU A 238 -34.13 55.94 19.55
CA LEU A 238 -33.83 57.29 20.05
C LEU A 238 -33.94 58.23 18.84
N GLY A 239 -34.90 59.15 18.91
CA GLY A 239 -35.27 59.99 17.78
C GLY A 239 -34.27 61.10 17.44
N ARG A 240 -34.54 61.71 16.28
CA ARG A 240 -34.55 63.16 16.04
C ARG A 240 -35.58 63.45 14.96
#